data_AF-A0A937J8P2-F1
#
_entry.id   AF-A0A937J8P2-F1
#
_cell.length_a   1.000
_cell.length_b   1.000
_cell.length_c   1.000
_cell.angle_alpha   90.00
_cell.angle_beta   90.00
_cell.angle_gamma   90.00
#
_symmetry.space_group_name_H-M   'P 1'
#
loop_
_entity.id
_entity.type
_entity.pdbx_description
1 polymer ?
#
loop_
_entity_poly.entity_id
_entity_poly.type
_entity_poly.pdbx_seq_one_letter_code
_entity_poly.pdbx_strand_id
1 'polypeptide(L)'
;MSVIVIDQMQEQGSVLYRWYVVGVLTFAYLVSFLDRQILALMVEPIQQDLMLSDTQMSLLMGLAFSLFYVFMAVPLGRLADHTVRRNIIVGGVT
;
A
#
# COMPACT_ATOMS: atom_id res chain seq x y z
N MET A 1 -12.52 -37.78 -6.60
CA MET A 1 -12.20 -36.95 -7.79
C MET A 1 -13.35 -36.02 -8.17
N SER A 2 -14.60 -36.49 -8.19
CA SER A 2 -15.78 -35.74 -8.66
C SER A 2 -16.25 -34.60 -7.74
N VAL A 3 -16.00 -34.69 -6.42
CA VAL A 3 -16.39 -33.66 -5.44
C VAL A 3 -15.48 -32.43 -5.49
N ILE A 4 -14.18 -32.63 -5.78
CA ILE A 4 -13.21 -31.54 -5.91
C ILE A 4 -13.55 -30.66 -7.12
N VAL A 5 -13.97 -31.27 -8.23
CA VAL A 5 -14.32 -30.53 -9.47
C VAL A 5 -15.56 -29.65 -9.27
N ILE A 6 -16.55 -30.08 -8.50
CA ILE A 6 -17.76 -29.31 -8.21
C ILE A 6 -17.46 -28.09 -7.33
N ASP A 7 -16.55 -28.24 -6.36
CA ASP A 7 -16.11 -27.16 -5.48
C ASP A 7 -15.33 -26.07 -6.26
N GLN A 8 -14.50 -26.49 -7.23
CA GLN A 8 -13.77 -25.57 -8.13
C GLN A 8 -14.67 -24.79 -9.11
N MET A 9 -15.88 -25.28 -9.40
CA MET A 9 -16.86 -24.59 -10.24
C MET A 9 -17.65 -23.53 -9.46
N GLN A 10 -17.78 -23.69 -8.13
CA GLN A 10 -18.52 -22.77 -7.27
C GLN A 10 -17.71 -21.52 -6.91
N GLU A 11 -16.38 -21.58 -6.99
CA GLU A 11 -15.46 -20.48 -6.67
C GLU A 11 -15.10 -19.58 -7.88
N GLN A 12 -15.84 -19.68 -8.99
CA GLN A 12 -15.70 -18.75 -10.11
C GLN A 12 -16.58 -17.51 -9.90
N GLY A 13 -16.17 -16.65 -8.96
CA GLY A 13 -16.76 -15.30 -8.84
C GLY A 13 -16.76 -14.60 -10.21
N SER A 14 -17.89 -13.97 -10.56
CA SER A 14 -18.13 -13.34 -11.86
C SER A 14 -16.89 -12.65 -12.43
N VAL A 15 -16.56 -12.93 -13.69
CA VAL A 15 -15.42 -12.31 -14.39
C VAL A 15 -15.45 -10.79 -14.26
N LEU A 16 -16.64 -10.20 -14.31
CA LEU A 16 -16.85 -8.77 -14.14
C LEU A 16 -16.47 -8.28 -12.73
N TYR A 17 -16.80 -9.07 -11.69
CA TYR A 17 -16.44 -8.77 -10.31
C TYR A 17 -14.92 -8.84 -10.10
N ARG A 18 -14.24 -9.81 -10.71
CA ARG A 18 -12.76 -9.92 -10.65
C ARG A 18 -12.09 -8.68 -11.25
N TRP A 19 -12.55 -8.23 -12.42
CA TRP A 19 -12.04 -7.01 -13.06
C TRP A 19 -12.37 -5.75 -12.27
N TYR A 20 -13.54 -5.69 -11.64
CA TYR A 20 -13.89 -4.60 -10.73
C TYR A 20 -12.90 -4.51 -9.55
N VAL A 21 -12.61 -5.64 -8.89
CA VAL A 21 -11.65 -5.68 -7.77
C VAL A 21 -10.25 -5.24 -8.22
N VAL A 22 -9.79 -5.69 -9.40
CA VAL A 22 -8.52 -5.23 -9.96
C VAL A 22 -8.52 -3.72 -10.15
N GLY A 23 -9.57 -3.15 -10.75
CA GLY A 23 -9.69 -1.70 -10.94
C GLY A 23 -9.62 -0.92 -9.62
N VAL A 24 -10.31 -1.39 -8.58
CA VAL A 24 -10.27 -0.78 -7.24
C VAL A 24 -8.87 -0.86 -6.63
N LEU A 25 -8.22 -2.02 -6.71
CA LEU A 25 -6.85 -2.19 -6.17
C LEU A 25 -5.83 -1.37 -6.94
N THR A 26 -5.98 -1.24 -8.27
CA THR A 26 -5.13 -0.36 -9.09
C THR A 26 -5.33 1.09 -8.69
N PHE A 27 -6.57 1.55 -8.50
CA PHE A 27 -6.82 2.91 -8.06
C PHE A 27 -6.25 3.19 -6.66
N ALA A 28 -6.44 2.26 -5.71
CA ALA A 28 -5.82 2.36 -4.39
C ALA A 28 -4.30 2.45 -4.49
N TYR A 29 -3.67 1.62 -5.33
CA TYR A 29 -2.23 1.71 -5.59
C TYR A 29 -1.80 3.05 -6.18
N LEU A 30 -2.58 3.60 -7.12
CA LEU A 30 -2.30 4.93 -7.69
C LEU A 30 -2.35 6.02 -6.62
N VAL A 31 -3.33 5.99 -5.72
CA VAL A 31 -3.41 6.93 -4.58
C VAL A 31 -2.19 6.78 -3.68
N SER A 32 -1.82 5.56 -3.30
CA SER A 32 -0.61 5.31 -2.49
C SER A 32 0.67 5.77 -3.20
N PHE A 33 0.72 5.70 -4.54
CA PHE A 33 1.84 6.22 -5.31
C PHE A 33 1.89 7.74 -5.29
N LEU A 34 0.74 8.41 -5.48
CA LEU A 34 0.65 9.87 -5.45
C LEU A 34 1.03 10.46 -4.08
N ASP A 35 0.62 9.82 -2.99
CA ASP A 35 1.03 10.20 -1.63
C ASP A 35 2.57 10.19 -1.47
N ARG A 36 3.25 9.21 -2.05
CA ARG A 36 4.72 9.18 -2.03
C ARG A 36 5.35 10.28 -2.90
N GLN A 37 4.71 10.62 -4.02
CA GLN A 37 5.20 11.63 -4.95
C GLN A 37 4.98 13.06 -4.45
N ILE A 38 3.92 13.33 -3.68
CA ILE A 38 3.66 14.69 -3.18
C ILE A 38 4.77 15.17 -2.24
N LEU A 39 5.31 14.27 -1.41
CA LEU A 39 6.44 14.57 -0.53
C LEU A 39 7.68 14.97 -1.32
N ALA A 40 7.94 14.31 -2.45
CA ALA A 40 9.05 14.64 -3.34
C ALA A 40 8.89 16.03 -3.99
N LEU A 41 7.65 16.40 -4.35
CA LEU A 41 7.33 17.73 -4.90
C LEU A 41 7.40 18.83 -3.83
N MET A 42 7.11 18.50 -2.58
CA MET A 42 7.10 19.43 -1.45
C MET A 42 8.45 19.51 -0.72
N VAL A 43 9.50 18.85 -1.22
CA VAL A 43 10.82 18.87 -0.56
C VAL A 43 11.33 20.29 -0.36
N GLU A 44 11.33 21.08 -1.43
CA GLU A 44 11.85 22.45 -1.45
C GLU A 44 11.08 23.41 -0.52
N PRO A 45 9.73 23.48 -0.54
CA PRO A 45 9.00 24.34 0.40
C PRO A 45 9.17 23.88 1.86
N ILE A 46 9.15 22.57 2.15
CA ILE A 46 9.37 22.06 3.52
C ILE A 46 10.76 22.44 4.03
N GLN A 47 11.77 22.34 3.17
CA GLN A 47 13.14 22.67 3.51
C GLN A 47 13.31 24.16 3.83
N GLN A 48 12.66 25.03 3.05
CA GLN A 48 12.67 26.48 3.26
C GLN A 48 11.92 26.88 4.53
N ASP A 49 10.74 26.30 4.77
CA ASP A 49 9.88 26.62 5.92
C ASP A 49 10.48 26.15 7.25
N LEU A 50 11.18 25.02 7.25
CA LEU A 50 11.79 24.41 8.45
C LEU A 50 13.30 24.70 8.60
N MET A 51 13.88 25.48 7.68
CA MET A 51 15.33 25.79 7.64
C MET A 51 16.22 24.54 7.72
N LEU A 52 15.82 23.46 7.05
CA LEU A 52 16.54 22.19 7.05
C LEU A 52 17.70 22.21 6.04
N SER A 53 18.78 21.50 6.34
CA SER A 53 19.84 21.27 5.35
C SER A 53 19.49 20.13 4.39
N ASP A 54 20.08 20.11 3.19
CA ASP A 54 19.89 19.04 2.19
C ASP A 54 20.15 17.64 2.77
N THR A 55 21.11 17.54 3.69
CA THR A 55 21.44 16.30 4.39
C THR A 55 20.34 15.87 5.36
N GLN A 56 19.77 16.80 6.12
CA GLN A 56 18.66 16.48 7.03
C GLN A 56 17.42 16.04 6.25
N MET A 57 17.16 16.70 5.13
CA MET A 57 16.01 16.38 4.28
C MET A 57 16.14 15.01 3.60
N SER A 58 17.34 14.69 3.09
CA SER A 58 17.61 13.34 2.53
C SER A 58 17.59 12.24 3.59
N LEU A 59 18.02 12.51 4.83
CA LEU A 59 17.88 11.57 5.94
C LEU A 59 16.42 11.31 6.31
N LEU A 60 15.57 12.34 6.28
CA LEU A 60 14.15 12.20 6.55
C LEU A 60 13.44 11.42 5.43
N MET A 61 13.61 11.84 4.17
CA MET A 61 12.93 11.22 3.02
C MET A 61 13.48 9.83 2.66
N GLY A 62 14.76 9.58 2.89
CA GLY A 62 15.41 8.31 2.57
C GLY A 62 15.48 7.37 3.78
N LEU A 63 16.28 7.74 4.78
CA LEU A 63 16.65 6.84 5.87
C LEU A 63 15.50 6.62 6.85
N ALA A 64 14.84 7.68 7.32
CA ALA A 64 13.74 7.57 8.29
C ALA A 64 12.55 6.81 7.70
N PHE A 65 12.14 7.14 6.47
CA PHE A 65 11.10 6.41 5.74
C PHE A 65 11.46 4.93 5.54
N SER A 66 12.69 4.62 5.10
CA SER A 66 13.10 3.23 4.85
C SER A 66 13.10 2.40 6.14
N LEU A 67 13.64 2.96 7.23
CA LEU A 67 13.63 2.30 8.53
C LEU A 67 12.20 2.04 9.00
N PHE A 68 11.34 3.06 8.94
CA PHE A 68 9.93 2.92 9.31
C PHE A 68 9.23 1.83 8.49
N TYR A 69 9.41 1.82 7.16
CA TYR A 69 8.84 0.80 6.29
C TYR A 69 9.34 -0.60 6.61
N VAL A 70 10.63 -0.78 6.88
CA VAL A 70 11.19 -2.10 7.25
C VAL A 70 10.62 -2.57 8.59
N PHE A 71 10.56 -1.69 9.59
CA PHE A 71 10.00 -2.02 10.89
C PHE A 71 8.50 -2.33 10.83
N MET A 72 7.74 -1.63 9.99
CA MET A 72 6.30 -1.83 9.83
C MET A 72 5.93 -2.95 8.85
N ALA A 73 6.81 -3.28 7.90
CA ALA A 73 6.56 -4.35 6.92
C ALA A 73 6.35 -5.72 7.61
N VAL A 74 7.12 -6.02 8.65
CA VAL A 74 6.99 -7.28 9.39
C VAL A 74 5.65 -7.41 10.15
N PRO A 75 5.25 -6.46 11.02
CA PRO A 75 3.97 -6.55 11.73
C PRO A 75 2.78 -6.44 10.77
N LEU A 76 2.82 -5.56 9.77
CA LEU A 76 1.74 -5.45 8.78
C LEU A 76 1.65 -6.70 7.89
N GLY A 77 2.77 -7.30 7.53
CA GLY A 77 2.82 -8.58 6.82
C GLY A 77 2.18 -9.71 7.63
N ARG A 78 2.55 -9.83 8.91
CA ARG A 78 1.90 -10.78 9.83
C ARG A 78 0.40 -10.53 9.95
N LEU A 79 -0.01 -9.26 10.08
CA LEU A 79 -1.43 -8.91 10.15
C LEU A 79 -2.15 -9.30 8.86
N ALA A 80 -1.52 -9.11 7.69
CA ALA A 80 -2.04 -9.50 6.38
C ALA A 80 -2.21 -11.01 6.21
N ASP A 81 -1.34 -11.80 6.83
CA ASP A 81 -1.41 -13.25 6.78
C ASP A 81 -2.45 -13.82 7.76
N HIS A 82 -2.63 -13.19 8.92
CA HIS A 82 -3.51 -13.69 9.97
C HIS A 82 -4.93 -13.10 9.97
N THR A 83 -5.21 -12.06 9.16
CA THR A 83 -6.52 -11.39 9.15
C THR A 83 -7.11 -11.26 7.74
N VAL A 84 -8.33 -10.71 7.66
CA VAL A 84 -8.98 -10.43 6.37
C VAL A 84 -8.21 -9.33 5.65
N ARG A 85 -7.44 -9.71 4.63
CA ARG A 85 -6.60 -8.81 3.78
C ARG A 85 -7.33 -7.53 3.33
N ARG A 86 -8.63 -7.65 3.02
CA ARG A 86 -9.49 -6.50 2.67
C ARG A 86 -9.50 -5.42 3.75
N ASN A 87 -9.57 -5.79 5.03
CA ASN A 87 -9.66 -4.81 6.12
C ASN A 87 -8.35 -4.03 6.30
N ILE A 88 -7.20 -4.64 5.98
CA ILE A 88 -5.90 -3.96 6.00
C ILE A 88 -5.79 -2.96 4.85
N ILE A 89 -6.24 -3.34 3.66
CA ILE A 89 -6.25 -2.45 2.50
C ILE A 89 -7.17 -1.26 2.78
N VAL A 90 -8.38 -1.49 3.33
CA VAL A 90 -9.31 -0.43 3.70
C VAL A 90 -8.71 0.48 4.78
N GLY A 91 -8.09 -0.10 5.81
CA GLY A 91 -7.44 0.68 6.87
C GLY A 91 -6.20 1.46 6.42
N GLY A 92 -5.53 1.05 5.34
CA GLY A 92 -4.39 1.79 4.78
C GLY A 92 -4.75 2.84 3.74
N VAL A 93 -5.94 2.74 3.13
CA VAL A 93 -6.45 3.70 2.14
C VAL A 93 -7.31 4.80 2.79
N THR A 94 -7.84 4.55 4.00
CA THR A 94 -8.59 5.54 4.79
C THR A 94 -7.64 6.42 5.58
#